data_AF-A0A9X6JQX9-F1
#
_entry.id   AF-A0A9X6JQX9-F1
#
_cell.length_a   1.000
_cell.length_b   1.000
_cell.length_c   1.000
_cell.angle_alpha   90.00
_cell.angle_beta   90.00
_cell.angle_gamma   90.00
#
_symmetry.space_group_name_H-M   'P 1'
#
loop_
_entity.id
_entity.type
_entity.pdbx_description
1 polymer ?
#
loop_
_entity_poly.entity_id
_entity_poly.type
_entity_poly.pdbx_seq_one_letter_code
_entity_poly.pdbx_strand_id
1 'polypeptide(L)'
;MNFMRKKSFTVFVFLLAFSMLLSACGKSNNKEESTKEDNKKEVVTVEHAMGKTEVPANPKRVVILTNEGTEALLELGVKPVGAVKSWTGDPWYPHIKDKMKNVKVVGDEGQVNVETIASLKPDLIIGNKMRHEKVYEQLKAIAPTVFSETLRGEWKDNFKFYAKALNKEKEGQKVVADYESRIKDLKGKLGDKVNQEISMVRFMPGDVRIYHGDTFSGVILKELGFKRPGDQNKDDFAERNVSKERISAMDGDVLFYFTFDKGNEKKGSELEKEYINDPLFKNLNAVKNGKAYKVDDVIWNTAGGVMAANLLLDDIEKRFVK
;
A
#
# COMPACT_ATOMS: atom_id res chain seq x y z
N MET A 1 -63.60 2.79 76.27
CA MET A 1 -64.12 1.44 75.94
C MET A 1 -63.04 0.45 76.33
N ASN A 2 -63.36 -0.41 77.31
CA ASN A 2 -62.48 -1.33 78.02
C ASN A 2 -61.97 -2.48 77.15
N PHE A 3 -60.72 -2.92 77.34
CA PHE A 3 -60.30 -4.28 77.74
C PHE A 3 -58.75 -4.35 77.64
N MET A 4 -57.93 -4.27 78.69
CA MET A 4 -57.70 -5.19 79.82
C MET A 4 -57.25 -6.62 79.43
N ARG A 5 -56.11 -7.02 80.06
CA ARG A 5 -55.61 -8.38 80.43
C ARG A 5 -54.59 -9.03 79.49
N LYS A 6 -53.59 -9.79 79.97
CA LYS A 6 -52.98 -10.11 81.28
C LYS A 6 -51.66 -10.86 80.93
N LYS A 7 -50.56 -10.64 81.67
CA LYS A 7 -49.90 -11.62 82.58
C LYS A 7 -49.79 -13.05 82.00
N SER A 8 -48.65 -13.74 81.95
CA SER A 8 -47.63 -13.90 82.98
C SER A 8 -46.57 -14.91 82.49
N PHE A 9 -45.34 -14.83 83.02
CA PHE A 9 -44.45 -15.95 83.43
C PHE A 9 -44.02 -16.99 82.35
N THR A 10 -42.74 -17.25 82.08
CA THR A 10 -41.80 -17.94 82.97
C THR A 10 -40.39 -18.03 82.36
N VAL A 11 -39.39 -17.51 83.08
CA VAL A 11 -38.04 -18.06 83.40
C VAL A 11 -37.38 -19.08 82.45
N PHE A 12 -36.21 -18.77 81.88
CA PHE A 12 -34.93 -19.42 82.26
C PHE A 12 -33.70 -18.69 81.68
N VAL A 13 -32.67 -18.64 82.52
CA VAL A 13 -31.42 -17.86 82.42
C VAL A 13 -30.37 -18.64 81.63
N PHE A 14 -29.71 -18.00 80.66
CA PHE A 14 -28.32 -18.28 80.31
C PHE A 14 -27.66 -16.99 79.78
N LEU A 15 -26.69 -16.50 80.54
CA LEU A 15 -26.02 -15.22 80.39
C LEU A 15 -24.60 -15.49 79.87
N LEU A 16 -24.31 -15.21 78.60
CA LEU A 16 -22.93 -14.98 78.11
C LEU A 16 -22.92 -14.41 76.69
N ALA A 17 -22.06 -13.41 76.51
CA ALA A 17 -21.71 -12.67 75.29
C ALA A 17 -22.64 -11.50 74.89
N PHE A 18 -22.35 -10.36 75.52
CA PHE A 18 -22.78 -9.02 75.16
C PHE A 18 -22.33 -8.65 73.74
N SER A 19 -23.26 -8.71 72.79
CA SER A 19 -23.16 -8.07 71.47
C SER A 19 -23.88 -6.71 71.56
N MET A 20 -23.17 -5.62 71.30
CA MET A 20 -23.82 -4.31 71.09
C MET A 20 -24.39 -4.28 69.68
N LEU A 21 -25.72 -4.17 69.62
CA LEU A 21 -26.51 -3.75 68.48
C LEU A 21 -26.31 -2.27 68.19
N LEU A 22 -26.30 -1.89 66.92
CA LEU A 22 -27.15 -0.79 66.44
C LEU A 22 -27.52 -1.04 64.97
N SER A 23 -28.81 -1.24 64.76
CA SER A 23 -29.51 -1.42 63.50
C SER A 23 -29.45 -0.18 62.60
N ALA A 24 -29.36 -0.40 61.29
CA ALA A 24 -30.19 0.30 60.32
C ALA A 24 -30.27 -0.54 59.03
N CYS A 25 -31.44 -1.11 58.78
CA CYS A 25 -31.80 -1.74 57.51
C CYS A 25 -31.78 -0.70 56.38
N GLY A 26 -30.81 -0.79 55.48
CA GLY A 26 -30.84 -0.22 54.14
C GLY A 26 -30.81 -1.36 53.12
N LYS A 27 -31.99 -1.75 52.64
CA LYS A 27 -32.19 -2.80 51.64
C LYS A 27 -31.67 -2.31 50.28
N SER A 28 -30.45 -2.72 49.91
CA SER A 28 -29.94 -2.62 48.54
C SER A 28 -29.56 -4.02 48.07
N ASN A 29 -30.26 -4.47 47.03
CA ASN A 29 -29.92 -5.67 46.27
C ASN A 29 -28.46 -5.58 45.81
N ASN A 30 -27.59 -6.43 46.36
CA ASN A 30 -26.34 -6.80 45.70
C ASN A 30 -26.71 -7.53 44.41
N LYS A 31 -26.83 -6.76 43.32
CA LYS A 31 -26.53 -7.28 42.00
C LYS A 31 -25.03 -7.56 42.01
N GLU A 32 -24.69 -8.83 41.92
CA GLU A 32 -23.42 -9.25 41.34
C GLU A 32 -23.32 -8.57 39.96
N GLU A 33 -22.66 -7.42 39.91
CA GLU A 33 -22.05 -6.93 38.69
C GLU A 33 -20.94 -7.92 38.36
N SER A 34 -21.33 -8.91 37.55
CA SER A 34 -20.43 -9.53 36.60
C SER A 34 -19.65 -8.42 35.91
N THR A 35 -18.41 -8.21 36.34
CA THR A 35 -17.39 -7.49 35.58
C THR A 35 -17.31 -8.20 34.24
N LYS A 36 -18.02 -7.68 33.24
CA LYS A 36 -17.68 -7.93 31.85
C LYS A 36 -16.23 -7.48 31.72
N GLU A 37 -15.32 -8.45 31.59
CA GLU A 37 -14.06 -8.21 30.90
C GLU A 37 -14.43 -7.65 29.53
N ASP A 38 -14.42 -6.33 29.44
CA ASP A 38 -14.45 -5.63 28.18
C ASP A 38 -13.18 -6.09 27.47
N ASN A 39 -13.34 -6.95 26.47
CA ASN A 39 -12.30 -7.30 25.51
C ASN A 39 -11.86 -6.00 24.82
N LYS A 40 -11.04 -5.19 25.49
CA LYS A 40 -10.38 -4.04 24.90
C LYS A 40 -9.56 -4.59 23.75
N LYS A 41 -10.06 -4.41 22.52
CA LYS A 41 -9.28 -4.66 21.32
C LYS A 41 -8.01 -3.86 21.47
N GLU A 42 -6.88 -4.55 21.54
CA GLU A 42 -5.58 -3.92 21.57
C GLU A 42 -5.43 -3.05 20.32
N VAL A 43 -5.04 -1.78 20.49
CA VAL A 43 -4.89 -0.80 19.42
C VAL A 43 -3.48 -0.23 19.43
N VAL A 44 -3.02 0.17 18.24
CA VAL A 44 -1.74 0.86 18.03
C VAL A 44 -2.05 2.19 17.33
N THR A 45 -1.48 3.27 17.84
CA THR A 45 -1.59 4.59 17.20
C THR A 45 -0.63 4.69 16.03
N VAL A 46 -1.16 4.95 14.84
CA VAL A 46 -0.39 5.15 13.61
C VAL A 46 -0.48 6.62 13.21
N GLU A 47 0.69 7.26 13.10
CA GLU A 47 0.82 8.56 12.43
C GLU A 47 0.90 8.34 10.92
N HIS A 48 0.15 9.12 10.15
CA HIS A 48 0.01 8.95 8.70
C HIS A 48 -0.31 10.29 8.02
N ALA A 49 -0.39 10.29 6.68
CA ALA A 49 -0.53 11.48 5.85
C ALA A 49 -1.76 12.37 6.16
N MET A 50 -2.78 11.79 6.81
CA MET A 50 -4.02 12.48 7.18
C MET A 50 -4.19 12.66 8.70
N GLY A 51 -3.11 12.46 9.49
CA GLY A 51 -3.09 12.70 10.93
C GLY A 51 -2.71 11.47 11.76
N LYS A 52 -3.45 11.22 12.84
CA LYS A 52 -3.23 10.06 13.72
C LYS A 52 -4.48 9.20 13.78
N THR A 53 -4.33 7.89 13.83
CA THR A 53 -5.45 6.94 13.91
C THR A 53 -5.10 5.76 14.79
N GLU A 54 -6.01 5.38 15.68
CA GLU A 54 -5.92 4.12 16.42
C GLU A 54 -6.34 2.98 15.51
N VAL A 55 -5.43 2.04 15.27
CA VAL A 55 -5.61 0.87 14.41
C VAL A 55 -5.64 -0.37 15.28
N PRO A 56 -6.48 -1.39 15.00
CA PRO A 56 -6.40 -2.66 15.72
C PRO A 56 -4.98 -3.24 15.65
N ALA A 57 -4.42 -3.72 16.76
CA ALA A 57 -3.07 -4.28 16.81
C ALA A 57 -2.90 -5.55 15.94
N ASN A 58 -4.01 -6.14 15.51
CA ASN A 58 -4.05 -7.33 14.65
C ASN A 58 -5.26 -7.25 13.68
N PRO A 59 -5.19 -6.41 12.64
CA PRO A 59 -6.30 -6.22 11.71
C PRO A 59 -6.54 -7.50 10.89
N LYS A 60 -7.80 -7.92 10.75
CA LYS A 60 -8.21 -9.18 10.11
C LYS A 60 -8.93 -8.97 8.79
N ARG A 61 -9.53 -7.79 8.58
CA ARG A 61 -10.38 -7.46 7.45
C ARG A 61 -9.89 -6.15 6.82
N VAL A 62 -8.73 -6.24 6.16
CA VAL A 62 -8.09 -5.08 5.56
C VAL A 62 -8.63 -4.82 4.16
N VAL A 63 -8.95 -3.57 3.87
CA VAL A 63 -9.17 -3.06 2.50
C VAL A 63 -7.99 -2.20 2.09
N ILE A 64 -7.48 -2.41 0.87
CA ILE A 64 -6.32 -1.71 0.32
C ILE A 64 -6.68 -0.96 -0.96
N LEU A 65 -6.32 0.33 -1.04
CA LEU A 65 -6.80 1.23 -2.09
C LEU A 65 -5.74 1.57 -3.16
N THR A 66 -4.57 0.95 -3.11
CA THR A 66 -3.52 1.11 -4.13
C THR A 66 -3.01 -0.22 -4.64
N ASN A 67 -2.50 -0.24 -5.87
CA ASN A 67 -1.86 -1.43 -6.44
C ASN A 67 -0.55 -1.77 -5.70
N GLU A 68 0.28 -0.78 -5.38
CA GLU A 68 1.56 -1.01 -4.69
C GLU A 68 1.38 -1.52 -3.26
N GLY A 69 0.41 -0.97 -2.51
CA GLY A 69 0.07 -1.46 -1.18
C GLY A 69 -0.60 -2.84 -1.21
N THR A 70 -1.25 -3.22 -2.32
CA THR A 70 -1.80 -4.59 -2.46
C THR A 70 -0.66 -5.61 -2.44
N GLU A 71 0.46 -5.33 -3.12
CA GLU A 71 1.64 -6.19 -3.06
C GLU A 71 2.25 -6.21 -1.66
N ALA A 72 2.30 -5.06 -0.98
CA ALA A 72 2.82 -4.99 0.38
C ALA A 72 2.04 -5.90 1.34
N LEU A 73 0.72 -5.87 1.31
CA LEU A 73 -0.14 -6.76 2.10
C LEU A 73 0.18 -8.23 1.84
N LEU A 74 0.28 -8.61 0.56
CA LEU A 74 0.54 -9.98 0.16
C LEU A 74 1.92 -10.49 0.64
N GLU A 75 2.95 -9.67 0.56
CA GLU A 75 4.29 -10.01 1.07
C GLU A 75 4.37 -10.03 2.60
N LEU A 76 3.52 -9.26 3.28
CA LEU A 76 3.38 -9.28 4.73
C LEU A 76 2.48 -10.43 5.24
N GLY A 77 2.00 -11.30 4.33
CA GLY A 77 1.15 -12.43 4.64
C GLY A 77 -0.30 -12.05 4.98
N VAL A 78 -0.75 -10.87 4.56
CA VAL A 78 -2.12 -10.36 4.77
C VAL A 78 -2.87 -10.41 3.45
N LYS A 79 -3.92 -11.22 3.39
CA LYS A 79 -4.84 -11.22 2.24
C LYS A 79 -5.96 -10.20 2.47
N PRO A 80 -6.10 -9.17 1.62
CA PRO A 80 -7.16 -8.18 1.79
C PRO A 80 -8.54 -8.79 1.55
N VAL A 81 -9.57 -8.27 2.24
CA VAL A 81 -10.97 -8.62 1.94
C VAL A 81 -11.50 -7.82 0.75
N GLY A 82 -10.91 -6.66 0.48
CA GLY A 82 -11.19 -5.86 -0.71
C GLY A 82 -9.95 -5.10 -1.18
N ALA A 83 -9.80 -4.98 -2.49
CA ALA A 83 -8.72 -4.22 -3.11
C ALA A 83 -9.21 -3.52 -4.37
N VAL A 84 -8.62 -2.38 -4.71
CA VAL A 84 -8.84 -1.73 -6.00
C VAL A 84 -8.30 -2.63 -7.12
N LYS A 85 -8.98 -2.69 -8.26
CA LYS A 85 -8.49 -3.49 -9.40
C LYS A 85 -7.12 -2.98 -9.88
N SER A 86 -6.37 -3.88 -10.49
CA SER A 86 -5.13 -3.52 -11.19
C SER A 86 -5.42 -2.63 -12.39
N TRP A 87 -4.57 -1.62 -12.66
CA TRP A 87 -4.78 -0.66 -13.74
C TRP A 87 -5.02 -1.30 -15.11
N THR A 88 -4.23 -2.32 -15.45
CA THR A 88 -4.31 -3.06 -16.74
C THR A 88 -4.64 -4.55 -16.55
N GLY A 89 -5.19 -4.93 -15.39
CA GLY A 89 -5.59 -6.31 -15.09
C GLY A 89 -7.07 -6.60 -15.30
N ASP A 90 -7.41 -7.89 -15.39
CA ASP A 90 -8.79 -8.39 -15.41
C ASP A 90 -9.05 -9.44 -14.29
N PRO A 91 -9.42 -8.99 -13.08
CA PRO A 91 -9.22 -7.64 -12.54
C PRO A 91 -7.80 -7.43 -11.97
N TRP A 92 -6.98 -8.48 -11.91
CA TRP A 92 -5.68 -8.49 -11.23
C TRP A 92 -4.52 -8.62 -12.23
N TYR A 93 -3.37 -8.03 -11.90
CA TYR A 93 -2.13 -8.31 -12.64
C TYR A 93 -1.76 -9.79 -12.56
N PRO A 94 -1.09 -10.34 -13.59
CA PRO A 94 -0.69 -11.75 -13.60
C PRO A 94 0.10 -12.18 -12.36
N HIS A 95 1.03 -11.36 -11.86
CA HIS A 95 1.93 -11.72 -10.74
C HIS A 95 1.25 -11.79 -9.37
N ILE A 96 0.04 -11.25 -9.22
CA ILE A 96 -0.74 -11.32 -7.96
C ILE A 96 -2.04 -12.11 -8.10
N LYS A 97 -2.46 -12.46 -9.32
CA LYS A 97 -3.79 -13.03 -9.60
C LYS A 97 -4.15 -14.21 -8.71
N ASP A 98 -3.24 -15.16 -8.54
CA ASP A 98 -3.50 -16.35 -7.71
C ASP A 98 -3.63 -16.02 -6.22
N LYS A 99 -2.84 -15.05 -5.73
CA LYS A 99 -2.91 -14.57 -4.34
C LYS A 99 -4.22 -13.82 -4.07
N MET A 100 -4.82 -13.23 -5.11
CA MET A 100 -6.03 -12.39 -5.04
C MET A 100 -7.36 -13.14 -5.28
N LYS A 101 -7.35 -14.48 -5.30
CA LYS A 101 -8.60 -15.28 -5.41
C LYS A 101 -9.60 -14.90 -4.32
N ASN A 102 -10.86 -14.66 -4.69
CA ASN A 102 -11.96 -14.27 -3.80
C ASN A 102 -11.81 -12.89 -3.12
N VAL A 103 -10.81 -12.08 -3.49
CA VAL A 103 -10.75 -10.68 -3.02
C VAL A 103 -11.80 -9.87 -3.79
N LYS A 104 -12.58 -9.06 -3.06
CA LYS A 104 -13.60 -8.20 -3.69
C LYS A 104 -12.94 -6.97 -4.34
N VAL A 105 -13.27 -6.71 -5.59
CA VAL A 105 -12.89 -5.44 -6.25
C VAL A 105 -13.71 -4.29 -5.66
N VAL A 106 -13.04 -3.24 -5.19
CA VAL A 106 -13.68 -2.05 -4.57
C VAL A 106 -13.56 -0.78 -5.44
N GLY A 107 -13.62 -0.93 -6.75
CA GLY A 107 -13.35 0.14 -7.72
C GLY A 107 -11.93 0.08 -8.27
N ASP A 108 -11.45 1.18 -8.83
CA ASP A 108 -10.06 1.36 -9.25
C ASP A 108 -9.33 2.38 -8.36
N GLU A 109 -8.01 2.44 -8.44
CA GLU A 109 -7.16 3.30 -7.60
C GLU A 109 -7.44 4.80 -7.80
N GLY A 110 -7.96 5.22 -8.96
CA GLY A 110 -8.37 6.60 -9.18
C GLY A 110 -9.78 6.91 -8.66
N GLN A 111 -10.64 5.90 -8.58
CA GLN A 111 -12.04 6.04 -8.19
C GLN A 111 -12.53 4.80 -7.43
N VAL A 112 -12.41 4.86 -6.10
CA VAL A 112 -12.88 3.81 -5.20
C VAL A 112 -14.40 3.81 -5.04
N ASN A 113 -14.98 2.63 -4.81
CA ASN A 113 -16.40 2.45 -4.53
C ASN A 113 -16.63 2.33 -3.01
N VAL A 114 -16.95 3.47 -2.38
CA VAL A 114 -17.11 3.60 -0.93
C VAL A 114 -18.21 2.68 -0.37
N GLU A 115 -19.32 2.50 -1.08
CA GLU A 115 -20.40 1.60 -0.67
C GLU A 115 -19.96 0.13 -0.63
N THR A 116 -19.18 -0.29 -1.63
CA THR A 116 -18.62 -1.65 -1.66
C THR A 116 -17.65 -1.83 -0.50
N ILE A 117 -16.82 -0.84 -0.19
CA ILE A 117 -15.91 -0.86 0.97
C ILE A 117 -16.72 -1.01 2.27
N ALA A 118 -17.78 -0.21 2.46
CA ALA A 118 -18.66 -0.31 3.63
C ALA A 118 -19.30 -1.70 3.77
N SER A 119 -19.75 -2.29 2.65
CA SER A 119 -20.38 -3.63 2.65
C SER A 119 -19.43 -4.74 3.13
N LEU A 120 -18.12 -4.56 2.99
CA LEU A 120 -17.12 -5.53 3.43
C LEU A 120 -16.86 -5.49 4.93
N LYS A 121 -17.34 -4.47 5.65
CA LYS A 121 -17.12 -4.27 7.09
C LYS A 121 -15.63 -4.43 7.46
N PRO A 122 -14.73 -3.61 6.89
CA PRO A 122 -13.31 -3.68 7.19
C PRO A 122 -13.04 -3.28 8.64
N ASP A 123 -11.92 -3.76 9.18
CA ASP A 123 -11.38 -3.29 10.46
C ASP A 123 -10.15 -2.38 10.29
N LEU A 124 -9.65 -2.26 9.05
CA LEU A 124 -8.64 -1.28 8.64
C LEU A 124 -8.79 -0.99 7.14
N ILE A 125 -8.69 0.29 6.77
CA ILE A 125 -8.58 0.75 5.38
C ILE A 125 -7.21 1.41 5.21
N ILE A 126 -6.46 0.97 4.20
CA ILE A 126 -5.16 1.54 3.84
C ILE A 126 -5.31 2.21 2.49
N GLY A 127 -4.89 3.47 2.39
CA GLY A 127 -4.93 4.22 1.14
C GLY A 127 -3.73 5.14 0.97
N ASN A 128 -3.90 6.15 0.14
CA ASN A 128 -2.85 7.05 -0.30
C ASN A 128 -3.45 8.44 -0.51
N LYS A 129 -2.88 9.47 0.11
CA LYS A 129 -3.43 10.83 0.11
C LYS A 129 -3.48 11.42 -1.30
N MET A 130 -2.42 11.28 -2.09
CA MET A 130 -2.39 11.75 -3.49
C MET A 130 -3.56 11.22 -4.35
N ARG A 131 -4.09 10.03 -4.03
CA ARG A 131 -5.24 9.43 -4.72
C ARG A 131 -6.57 9.70 -4.04
N HIS A 132 -6.62 9.62 -2.72
CA HIS A 132 -7.85 9.39 -1.96
C HIS A 132 -8.17 10.49 -0.95
N GLU A 133 -7.41 11.58 -0.90
CA GLU A 133 -7.63 12.68 0.06
C GLU A 133 -9.10 13.13 0.12
N LYS A 134 -9.74 13.31 -1.04
CA LYS A 134 -11.14 13.76 -1.16
C LYS A 134 -12.16 12.81 -0.52
N VAL A 135 -11.83 11.53 -0.38
CA VAL A 135 -12.72 10.50 0.18
C VAL A 135 -12.28 10.03 1.57
N TYR A 136 -11.23 10.63 2.15
CA TYR A 136 -10.69 10.22 3.45
C TYR A 136 -11.74 10.21 4.57
N GLU A 137 -12.51 11.29 4.74
CA GLU A 137 -13.53 11.35 5.80
C GLU A 137 -14.66 10.33 5.60
N GLN A 138 -14.99 9.99 4.35
CA GLN A 138 -15.97 8.94 4.06
C GLN A 138 -15.44 7.55 4.43
N LEU A 139 -14.15 7.28 4.15
CA LEU A 139 -13.50 6.02 4.51
C LEU A 139 -13.31 5.89 6.02
N LYS A 140 -12.92 6.97 6.69
CA LYS A 140 -12.79 7.06 8.15
C LYS A 140 -14.10 6.78 8.88
N ALA A 141 -15.24 7.18 8.31
CA ALA A 141 -16.56 6.86 8.85
C ALA A 141 -16.90 5.35 8.76
N ILE A 142 -16.20 4.58 7.91
CA ILE A 142 -16.41 3.13 7.75
C ILE A 142 -15.52 2.34 8.72
N ALA A 143 -14.22 2.65 8.78
CA ALA A 143 -13.24 1.95 9.60
C ALA A 143 -12.00 2.84 9.85
N PRO A 144 -11.14 2.50 10.84
CA PRO A 144 -9.82 3.11 10.97
C PRO A 144 -9.11 3.18 9.61
N THR A 145 -8.69 4.37 9.21
CA THR A 145 -8.15 4.63 7.88
C THR A 145 -6.80 5.33 7.99
N VAL A 146 -5.78 4.78 7.34
CA VAL A 146 -4.41 5.33 7.35
C VAL A 146 -3.88 5.47 5.93
N PHE A 147 -3.29 6.63 5.61
CA PHE A 147 -2.80 6.94 4.26
C PHE A 147 -1.30 7.14 4.23
N SER A 148 -0.64 6.57 3.23
CA SER A 148 0.67 7.06 2.79
C SER A 148 0.52 8.40 2.05
N GLU A 149 1.60 9.16 1.91
CA GLU A 149 1.52 10.52 1.33
C GLU A 149 1.37 10.49 -0.20
N THR A 150 2.27 9.80 -0.90
CA THR A 150 2.37 9.82 -2.38
C THR A 150 2.77 8.46 -2.94
N LEU A 151 2.92 8.35 -4.26
CA LEU A 151 3.44 7.17 -4.96
C LEU A 151 4.88 7.43 -5.41
N ARG A 152 5.08 7.99 -6.62
CA ARG A 152 6.37 8.47 -7.14
C ARG A 152 7.53 7.49 -6.84
N GLY A 153 8.65 7.96 -6.28
CA GLY A 153 9.79 7.13 -5.88
C GLY A 153 9.64 6.42 -4.52
N GLU A 154 8.51 6.56 -3.82
CA GLU A 154 8.38 6.26 -2.39
C GLU A 154 7.97 4.81 -2.06
N TRP A 155 7.98 3.89 -3.03
CA TRP A 155 7.41 2.54 -2.87
C TRP A 155 7.99 1.78 -1.66
N LYS A 156 9.28 1.96 -1.34
CA LYS A 156 9.94 1.27 -0.23
C LYS A 156 9.51 1.85 1.12
N ASP A 157 9.33 3.16 1.21
CA ASP A 157 8.88 3.82 2.44
C ASP A 157 7.38 3.65 2.65
N ASN A 158 6.58 3.65 1.57
CA ASN A 158 5.20 3.22 1.61
C ASN A 158 5.07 1.77 2.12
N PHE A 159 5.90 0.84 1.63
CA PHE A 159 5.92 -0.54 2.12
C PHE A 159 6.19 -0.62 3.63
N LYS A 160 7.22 0.11 4.13
CA LYS A 160 7.52 0.16 5.58
C LYS A 160 6.36 0.75 6.37
N PHE A 161 5.71 1.79 5.85
CA PHE A 161 4.52 2.37 6.46
C PHE A 161 3.37 1.36 6.54
N TYR A 162 3.10 0.60 5.48
CA TYR A 162 2.07 -0.45 5.50
C TYR A 162 2.42 -1.58 6.47
N ALA A 163 3.68 -1.97 6.57
CA ALA A 163 4.15 -2.93 7.57
C ALA A 163 3.87 -2.44 9.00
N LYS A 164 4.15 -1.16 9.28
CA LYS A 164 3.82 -0.53 10.57
C LYS A 164 2.32 -0.48 10.83
N ALA A 165 1.51 -0.06 9.86
CA ALA A 165 0.06 -0.01 9.98
C ALA A 165 -0.58 -1.38 10.27
N LEU A 166 0.05 -2.46 9.79
CA LEU A 166 -0.38 -3.84 10.01
C LEU A 166 0.23 -4.48 11.27
N ASN A 167 1.04 -3.73 12.04
CA ASN A 167 1.82 -4.23 13.17
C ASN A 167 2.73 -5.43 12.79
N LYS A 168 3.36 -5.32 11.61
CA LYS A 168 4.21 -6.34 10.98
C LYS A 168 5.58 -5.79 10.60
N GLU A 169 6.11 -4.87 11.41
CA GLU A 169 7.41 -4.22 11.14
C GLU A 169 8.55 -5.24 11.02
N LYS A 170 8.53 -6.32 11.81
CA LYS A 170 9.55 -7.37 11.75
C LYS A 170 9.52 -8.13 10.42
N GLU A 171 8.34 -8.54 9.96
CA GLU A 171 8.18 -9.17 8.65
C GLU A 171 8.54 -8.18 7.53
N GLY A 172 8.16 -6.91 7.67
CA GLY A 172 8.52 -5.85 6.73
C GLY A 172 10.03 -5.64 6.63
N GLN A 173 10.75 -5.61 7.76
CA GLN A 173 12.20 -5.51 7.78
C GLN A 173 12.86 -6.68 7.04
N LYS A 174 12.33 -7.90 7.20
CA LYS A 174 12.83 -9.06 6.46
C LYS A 174 12.62 -8.90 4.95
N VAL A 175 11.43 -8.50 4.51
CA VAL A 175 11.13 -8.31 3.08
C VAL A 175 12.04 -7.24 2.46
N VAL A 176 12.27 -6.13 3.17
CA VAL A 176 13.18 -5.06 2.71
C VAL A 176 14.62 -5.57 2.63
N ALA A 177 15.10 -6.29 3.66
CA ALA A 177 16.45 -6.84 3.69
C ALA A 177 16.67 -7.86 2.56
N ASP A 178 15.69 -8.71 2.28
CA ASP A 178 15.76 -9.68 1.18
C ASP A 178 15.85 -8.96 -0.18
N TYR A 179 15.06 -7.90 -0.40
CA TYR A 179 15.15 -7.06 -1.59
C TYR A 179 16.52 -6.35 -1.71
N GLU A 180 17.03 -5.78 -0.62
CA GLU A 180 18.34 -5.11 -0.61
C GLU A 180 19.50 -6.06 -0.87
N SER A 181 19.39 -7.31 -0.42
CA SER A 181 20.34 -8.38 -0.79
C SER A 181 20.33 -8.61 -2.29
N ARG A 182 19.14 -8.69 -2.91
CA ARG A 182 19.03 -8.85 -4.37
C ARG A 182 19.59 -7.68 -5.15
N ILE A 183 19.44 -6.44 -4.66
CA ILE A 183 20.11 -5.27 -5.23
C ILE A 183 21.62 -5.47 -5.19
N LYS A 184 22.19 -5.83 -4.05
CA LYS A 184 23.64 -6.05 -3.91
C LYS A 184 24.14 -7.14 -4.86
N ASP A 185 23.43 -8.26 -4.93
CA ASP A 185 23.79 -9.38 -5.80
C ASP A 185 23.76 -8.97 -7.28
N LEU A 186 22.69 -8.28 -7.71
CA LEU A 186 22.56 -7.82 -9.08
C LEU A 186 23.60 -6.76 -9.43
N LYS A 187 23.93 -5.82 -8.53
CA LYS A 187 25.03 -4.87 -8.73
C LYS A 187 26.35 -5.57 -8.99
N GLY A 188 26.66 -6.61 -8.22
CA GLY A 188 27.85 -7.42 -8.42
C GLY A 188 27.90 -8.08 -9.81
N LYS A 189 26.76 -8.62 -10.27
CA LYS A 189 26.63 -9.23 -11.61
C LYS A 189 26.70 -8.21 -12.76
N LEU A 190 26.15 -7.02 -12.56
CA LEU A 190 26.16 -5.96 -13.57
C LEU A 190 27.57 -5.41 -13.80
N GLY A 191 28.37 -5.25 -12.74
CA GLY A 191 29.71 -4.66 -12.81
C GLY A 191 29.67 -3.27 -13.48
N ASP A 192 30.62 -2.99 -14.38
CA ASP A 192 30.71 -1.69 -15.06
C ASP A 192 29.56 -1.38 -16.03
N LYS A 193 28.63 -2.32 -16.28
CA LYS A 193 27.44 -2.06 -17.11
C LYS A 193 26.56 -0.95 -16.51
N VAL A 194 26.64 -0.74 -15.20
CA VAL A 194 25.93 0.36 -14.52
C VAL A 194 26.43 1.75 -14.95
N ASN A 195 27.60 1.85 -15.58
CA ASN A 195 28.08 3.11 -16.13
C ASN A 195 27.32 3.57 -17.38
N GLN A 196 26.48 2.71 -17.97
CA GLN A 196 25.63 3.08 -19.10
C GLN A 196 24.51 4.03 -18.66
N GLU A 197 24.24 5.05 -19.47
CA GLU A 197 23.11 5.95 -19.29
C GLU A 197 21.80 5.30 -19.76
N ILE A 198 20.89 5.03 -18.82
CA ILE A 198 19.60 4.40 -19.09
C ILE A 198 18.54 5.47 -19.27
N SER A 199 17.92 5.51 -20.46
CA SER A 199 16.79 6.36 -20.79
C SER A 199 15.46 5.63 -20.56
N MET A 200 14.48 6.31 -19.93
CA MET A 200 13.16 5.76 -19.61
C MET A 200 12.06 6.58 -20.29
N VAL A 201 11.37 6.00 -21.28
CA VAL A 201 10.32 6.68 -22.04
C VAL A 201 8.98 5.96 -21.87
N ARG A 202 7.91 6.71 -21.65
CA ARG A 202 6.55 6.14 -21.55
C ARG A 202 5.61 6.74 -22.59
N PHE A 203 4.89 5.88 -23.28
CA PHE A 203 3.80 6.26 -24.16
C PHE A 203 2.46 6.05 -23.44
N MET A 204 1.66 7.11 -23.35
CA MET A 204 0.32 7.08 -22.76
C MET A 204 -0.68 7.77 -23.70
N PRO A 205 -2.00 7.56 -23.53
CA PRO A 205 -3.00 8.27 -24.32
C PRO A 205 -2.81 9.79 -24.25
N GLY A 206 -2.39 10.40 -25.35
CA GLY A 206 -2.18 11.86 -25.47
C GLY A 206 -0.97 12.43 -24.73
N ASP A 207 -0.05 11.60 -24.22
CA ASP A 207 1.08 12.05 -23.40
C ASP A 207 2.29 11.13 -23.55
N VAL A 208 3.36 11.64 -24.15
CA VAL A 208 4.69 11.01 -24.11
C VAL A 208 5.47 11.60 -22.96
N ARG A 209 6.10 10.74 -22.16
CA ARG A 209 6.89 11.15 -21.00
C ARG A 209 8.30 10.60 -21.04
N ILE A 210 9.23 11.37 -20.49
CA ILE A 210 10.56 10.88 -20.13
C ILE A 210 10.63 10.86 -18.59
N TYR A 211 10.83 9.69 -18.00
CA TYR A 211 10.77 9.49 -16.55
C TYR A 211 12.09 9.86 -15.87
N HIS A 212 12.02 10.62 -14.78
CA HIS A 212 13.18 11.12 -14.04
C HIS A 212 13.42 10.33 -12.74
N GLY A 213 14.09 10.93 -11.75
CA GLY A 213 14.56 10.26 -10.54
C GLY A 213 13.48 9.93 -9.51
N ASP A 214 12.47 10.79 -9.33
CA ASP A 214 11.37 10.59 -8.37
C ASP A 214 10.25 9.72 -8.99
N THR A 215 10.64 8.50 -9.38
CA THR A 215 9.77 7.50 -10.00
C THR A 215 10.18 6.10 -9.59
N PHE A 216 9.27 5.13 -9.73
CA PHE A 216 9.52 3.73 -9.39
C PHE A 216 10.77 3.15 -10.07
N SER A 217 10.87 3.28 -11.40
CA SER A 217 12.07 2.84 -12.13
C SER A 217 13.28 3.72 -11.83
N GLY A 218 13.09 5.03 -11.65
CA GLY A 218 14.15 5.97 -11.31
C GLY A 218 14.91 5.61 -10.03
N VAL A 219 14.19 5.36 -8.94
CA VAL A 219 14.81 5.01 -7.65
C VAL A 219 15.49 3.64 -7.69
N ILE A 220 14.91 2.64 -8.38
CA ILE A 220 15.50 1.30 -8.48
C ILE A 220 16.76 1.32 -9.36
N LEU A 221 16.75 2.05 -10.48
CA LEU A 221 17.95 2.25 -11.31
C LEU A 221 19.05 2.98 -10.53
N LYS A 222 18.69 3.98 -9.71
CA LYS A 222 19.61 4.71 -8.82
C LYS A 222 20.21 3.78 -7.76
N GLU A 223 19.42 2.89 -7.16
CA GLU A 223 19.90 1.89 -6.20
C GLU A 223 20.90 0.91 -6.83
N LEU A 224 20.61 0.44 -8.05
CA LEU A 224 21.51 -0.40 -8.85
C LEU A 224 22.77 0.36 -9.31
N GLY A 225 22.75 1.69 -9.30
CA GLY A 225 23.88 2.53 -9.68
C GLY A 225 23.96 2.86 -11.17
N PHE A 226 22.87 2.64 -11.92
CA PHE A 226 22.80 3.05 -13.32
C PHE A 226 22.85 4.58 -13.45
N LYS A 227 23.57 5.07 -14.46
CA LYS A 227 23.53 6.50 -14.84
C LYS A 227 22.25 6.80 -15.63
N ARG A 228 21.87 8.08 -15.69
CA ARG A 228 20.74 8.58 -16.49
C ARG A 228 21.23 9.72 -17.39
N PRO A 229 20.65 9.91 -18.59
CA PRO A 229 21.05 10.98 -19.49
C PRO A 229 20.43 12.33 -19.09
N GLY A 230 21.24 13.39 -19.06
CA GLY A 230 20.79 14.78 -18.93
C GLY A 230 19.74 15.01 -17.83
N ASP A 231 18.57 15.53 -18.24
CA ASP A 231 17.46 15.89 -17.35
C ASP A 231 16.83 14.71 -16.61
N GLN A 232 17.07 13.47 -17.05
CA GLN A 232 16.56 12.27 -16.37
C GLN A 232 17.21 12.03 -14.99
N ASN A 233 18.26 12.78 -14.65
CA ASN A 233 18.88 12.79 -13.32
C ASN A 233 18.14 13.68 -12.30
N LYS A 234 17.17 14.51 -12.73
CA LYS A 234 16.42 15.39 -11.83
C LYS A 234 15.62 14.58 -10.81
N ASP A 235 15.54 15.07 -9.58
CA ASP A 235 14.72 14.50 -8.51
C ASP A 235 13.26 14.99 -8.59
N ASP A 236 12.68 14.94 -9.80
CA ASP A 236 11.26 15.16 -10.06
C ASP A 236 10.67 13.98 -10.85
N PHE A 237 9.41 14.09 -11.27
CA PHE A 237 8.68 12.93 -11.81
C PHE A 237 9.02 12.63 -13.28
N ALA A 238 8.80 13.58 -14.18
CA ALA A 238 8.98 13.37 -15.62
C ALA A 238 8.90 14.67 -16.40
N GLU A 239 9.61 14.73 -17.54
CA GLU A 239 9.20 15.59 -18.66
C GLU A 239 7.89 15.04 -19.24
N ARG A 240 6.89 15.91 -19.43
CA ARG A 240 5.54 15.53 -19.90
C ARG A 240 5.21 16.20 -21.21
N ASN A 241 4.27 15.62 -21.95
CA ASN A 241 3.84 16.10 -23.26
C ASN A 241 5.02 16.31 -24.21
N VAL A 242 5.99 15.39 -24.16
CA VAL A 242 7.21 15.41 -24.97
C VAL A 242 6.81 15.40 -26.44
N SER A 243 7.10 16.48 -27.16
CA SER A 243 6.81 16.59 -28.59
C SER A 243 7.84 15.81 -29.42
N LYS A 244 7.58 15.66 -30.72
CA LYS A 244 8.52 14.97 -31.63
C LYS A 244 9.86 15.69 -31.75
N GLU A 245 9.86 17.02 -31.69
CA GLU A 245 11.08 17.84 -31.70
C GLU A 245 11.96 17.56 -30.47
N ARG A 246 11.37 17.05 -29.39
CA ARG A 246 12.06 16.65 -28.15
C ARG A 246 12.48 15.18 -28.13
N ILE A 247 12.29 14.41 -29.20
CA ILE A 247 12.73 13.00 -29.28
C ILE A 247 14.22 12.84 -28.98
N SER A 248 15.07 13.81 -29.32
CA SER A 248 16.50 13.78 -29.00
C SER A 248 16.79 13.68 -27.49
N ALA A 249 15.88 14.15 -26.63
CA ALA A 249 15.99 14.02 -25.17
C ALA A 249 15.73 12.58 -24.67
N MET A 250 15.22 11.70 -25.53
CA MET A 250 15.04 10.28 -25.24
C MET A 250 16.31 9.45 -25.41
N ASP A 251 17.39 10.00 -26.00
CA ASP A 251 18.60 9.21 -26.25
C ASP A 251 19.30 8.79 -24.96
N GLY A 252 20.18 7.79 -25.08
CA GLY A 252 21.01 7.26 -24.00
C GLY A 252 21.85 6.09 -24.53
N ASP A 253 22.61 5.45 -23.66
CA ASP A 253 23.32 4.21 -24.03
C ASP A 253 22.35 3.05 -24.23
N VAL A 254 21.27 3.03 -23.44
CA VAL A 254 20.15 2.09 -23.53
C VAL A 254 18.86 2.87 -23.36
N LEU A 255 17.89 2.62 -24.23
CA LEU A 255 16.55 3.21 -24.16
C LEU A 255 15.55 2.11 -23.81
N PHE A 256 14.92 2.21 -22.65
CA PHE A 256 13.74 1.43 -22.33
C PHE A 256 12.49 2.27 -22.56
N TYR A 257 11.57 1.74 -23.36
CA TYR A 257 10.26 2.33 -23.54
C TYR A 257 9.14 1.38 -23.13
N PHE A 258 8.07 1.92 -22.57
CA PHE A 258 6.94 1.17 -22.07
C PHE A 258 5.65 1.94 -22.34
N THR A 259 4.54 1.20 -22.44
CA THR A 259 3.31 1.75 -23.00
C THR A 259 2.13 1.39 -22.13
N PHE A 260 1.35 2.41 -21.80
CA PHE A 260 0.12 2.27 -21.05
C PHE A 260 -1.09 2.49 -21.97
N ASP A 261 -2.02 1.55 -21.97
CA ASP A 261 -3.32 1.69 -22.62
C ASP A 261 -4.43 1.65 -21.56
N LYS A 262 -5.38 2.58 -21.67
CA LYS A 262 -6.51 2.67 -20.74
C LYS A 262 -7.70 1.89 -21.29
N GLY A 263 -8.07 0.80 -20.61
CA GLY A 263 -9.18 -0.04 -21.06
C GLY A 263 -8.89 -0.67 -22.43
N ASN A 264 -9.88 -0.68 -23.31
CA ASN A 264 -9.75 -1.29 -24.65
C ASN A 264 -9.19 -0.33 -25.70
N GLU A 265 -9.03 0.96 -25.36
CA GLU A 265 -8.48 1.95 -26.27
C GLU A 265 -6.96 1.85 -26.31
N LYS A 266 -6.41 1.63 -27.51
CA LYS A 266 -4.97 1.46 -27.75
C LYS A 266 -4.25 2.78 -28.01
N LYS A 267 -4.68 3.87 -27.37
CA LYS A 267 -4.16 5.23 -27.65
C LYS A 267 -2.69 5.40 -27.25
N GLY A 268 -2.22 4.72 -26.21
CA GLY A 268 -0.80 4.69 -25.88
C GLY A 268 0.00 3.93 -26.94
N SER A 269 -0.51 2.76 -27.37
CA SER A 269 0.11 1.97 -28.44
C SER A 269 0.11 2.67 -29.81
N GLU A 270 -0.93 3.45 -30.13
CA GLU A 270 -0.98 4.30 -31.32
C GLU A 270 0.14 5.35 -31.28
N LEU A 271 0.30 6.03 -30.14
CA LEU A 271 1.32 7.05 -29.94
C LEU A 271 2.75 6.47 -29.93
N GLU A 272 2.93 5.31 -29.30
CA GLU A 272 4.17 4.52 -29.41
C GLU A 272 4.52 4.28 -30.88
N LYS A 273 3.59 3.72 -31.65
CA LYS A 273 3.80 3.42 -33.07
C LYS A 273 4.15 4.68 -33.85
N GLU A 274 3.51 5.81 -33.56
CA GLU A 274 3.81 7.08 -34.19
C GLU A 274 5.25 7.53 -33.92
N TYR A 275 5.67 7.54 -32.65
CA TYR A 275 6.99 8.04 -32.26
C TYR A 275 8.12 7.11 -32.68
N ILE A 276 8.01 5.80 -32.47
CA ILE A 276 9.10 4.87 -32.80
C ILE A 276 9.34 4.75 -34.32
N ASN A 277 8.33 5.09 -35.14
CA ASN A 277 8.47 5.12 -36.59
C ASN A 277 8.97 6.46 -37.14
N ASP A 278 9.05 7.50 -36.31
CA ASP A 278 9.53 8.81 -36.69
C ASP A 278 11.04 8.79 -37.05
N PRO A 279 11.48 9.51 -38.10
CA PRO A 279 12.89 9.60 -38.45
C PRO A 279 13.79 10.08 -37.31
N LEU A 280 13.30 10.99 -36.44
CA LEU A 280 14.06 11.49 -35.29
C LEU A 280 14.33 10.37 -34.29
N PHE A 281 13.36 9.49 -34.04
CA PHE A 281 13.53 8.36 -33.13
C PHE A 281 14.48 7.33 -33.71
N LYS A 282 14.33 7.00 -35.00
CA LYS A 282 15.22 6.07 -35.71
C LYS A 282 16.68 6.55 -35.73
N ASN A 283 16.91 7.86 -35.61
CA ASN A 283 18.25 8.44 -35.61
C ASN A 283 18.92 8.49 -34.21
N LEU A 284 18.21 8.14 -33.13
CA LEU A 284 18.78 8.06 -31.78
C LEU A 284 19.92 7.05 -31.73
N ASN A 285 20.96 7.33 -30.94
CA ASN A 285 22.10 6.44 -30.82
C ASN A 285 21.70 5.11 -30.18
N ALA A 286 20.85 5.11 -29.16
CA ALA A 286 20.32 3.87 -28.59
C ALA A 286 19.64 2.99 -29.65
N VAL A 287 18.87 3.59 -30.56
CA VAL A 287 18.12 2.88 -31.61
C VAL A 287 19.05 2.33 -32.68
N LYS A 288 19.97 3.16 -33.21
CA LYS A 288 20.96 2.73 -34.21
C LYS A 288 21.87 1.61 -33.70
N ASN A 289 22.18 1.61 -32.40
CA ASN A 289 22.97 0.56 -31.76
C ASN A 289 22.14 -0.68 -31.35
N GLY A 290 20.85 -0.75 -31.70
CA GLY A 290 19.98 -1.88 -31.35
C GLY A 290 19.72 -2.01 -29.84
N LYS A 291 19.86 -0.92 -29.08
CA LYS A 291 19.72 -0.85 -27.62
C LYS A 291 18.46 -0.09 -27.18
N ALA A 292 17.44 -0.04 -28.04
CA ALA A 292 16.12 0.47 -27.70
C ALA A 292 15.13 -0.70 -27.54
N TYR A 293 14.61 -0.90 -26.34
CA TYR A 293 13.80 -2.07 -26.00
C TYR A 293 12.46 -1.69 -25.41
N LYS A 294 11.40 -2.35 -25.89
CA LYS A 294 10.11 -2.33 -25.21
C LYS A 294 10.20 -3.16 -23.93
N VAL A 295 9.71 -2.60 -22.83
CA VAL A 295 9.60 -3.27 -21.54
C VAL A 295 8.15 -3.27 -21.04
N ASP A 296 7.86 -4.12 -20.06
CA ASP A 296 6.51 -4.27 -19.51
C ASP A 296 6.17 -3.10 -18.56
N ASP A 297 5.16 -2.32 -18.93
CA ASP A 297 4.66 -1.17 -18.14
C ASP A 297 4.24 -1.56 -16.72
N VAL A 298 3.74 -2.79 -16.53
CA VAL A 298 3.27 -3.27 -15.22
C VAL A 298 4.43 -3.34 -14.23
N ILE A 299 5.47 -4.12 -14.54
CA ILE A 299 6.59 -4.34 -13.61
C ILE A 299 7.59 -3.18 -13.60
N TRP A 300 7.68 -2.39 -14.67
CA TRP A 300 8.61 -1.25 -14.73
C TRP A 300 8.04 0.04 -14.14
N ASN A 301 6.74 0.11 -13.86
CA ASN A 301 6.13 1.32 -13.33
C ASN A 301 4.79 1.11 -12.59
N THR A 302 3.80 0.47 -13.22
CA THR A 302 2.39 0.70 -12.89
C THR A 302 1.86 -0.14 -11.74
N ALA A 303 2.46 -1.31 -11.48
CA ALA A 303 2.17 -2.08 -10.27
C ALA A 303 2.80 -1.42 -9.03
N GLY A 304 4.06 -0.97 -9.15
CA GLY A 304 4.70 -0.01 -8.24
C GLY A 304 5.04 -0.52 -6.84
N GLY A 305 4.81 -1.80 -6.54
CA GLY A 305 5.06 -2.39 -5.22
C GLY A 305 6.32 -3.24 -5.15
N VAL A 306 6.49 -3.90 -4.00
CA VAL A 306 7.68 -4.71 -3.69
C VAL A 306 7.82 -5.97 -4.56
N MET A 307 6.71 -6.59 -5.00
CA MET A 307 6.76 -7.74 -5.89
C MET A 307 7.19 -7.28 -7.29
N ALA A 308 6.62 -6.17 -7.78
CA ALA A 308 7.03 -5.56 -9.03
C ALA A 308 8.50 -5.11 -9.00
N ALA A 309 9.00 -4.60 -7.87
CA ALA A 309 10.39 -4.19 -7.73
C ALA A 309 11.33 -5.39 -7.89
N ASN A 310 10.98 -6.52 -7.26
CA ASN A 310 11.69 -7.78 -7.41
C ASN A 310 11.67 -8.31 -8.86
N LEU A 311 10.53 -8.23 -9.55
CA LEU A 311 10.40 -8.62 -10.95
C LEU A 311 11.16 -7.69 -11.90
N LEU A 312 11.27 -6.40 -11.57
CA LEU A 312 12.11 -5.46 -12.29
C LEU A 312 13.59 -5.85 -12.18
N LEU A 313 14.06 -6.28 -11.01
CA LEU A 313 15.42 -6.81 -10.86
C LEU A 313 15.65 -8.04 -11.76
N ASP A 314 14.67 -8.95 -11.83
CA ASP A 314 14.73 -10.12 -12.72
C ASP A 314 14.84 -9.72 -14.19
N ASP A 315 14.03 -8.75 -14.64
CA ASP A 315 14.04 -8.30 -16.04
C ASP A 315 15.34 -7.54 -16.39
N ILE A 316 15.89 -6.77 -15.45
CA ILE A 316 17.20 -6.13 -15.61
C ILE A 316 18.30 -7.20 -15.71
N GLU A 317 18.32 -8.19 -14.80
CA GLU A 317 19.29 -9.28 -14.82
C GLU A 317 19.25 -10.00 -16.18
N LYS A 318 18.06 -10.41 -16.63
CA LYS A 318 17.85 -11.09 -17.91
C LYS A 318 18.38 -10.29 -19.11
N ARG A 319 18.32 -8.96 -19.06
CA ARG A 319 18.72 -8.09 -20.17
C ARG A 319 20.22 -7.81 -20.20
N PHE A 320 20.88 -7.72 -19.04
CA PHE A 320 22.26 -7.26 -18.94
C PHE A 320 23.28 -8.34 -18.57
N VAL A 321 22.87 -9.45 -17.95
CA VAL A 321 23.77 -10.41 -17.30
C VAL A 321 23.94 -11.73 -18.08
N LYS A 322 23.35 -11.86 -19.27
CA LYS A 322 23.42 -13.07 -20.13
C LYS A 322 24.71 -13.87 -20.03
#